data_AF-A0A6B3CV18-F1
#
_entry.id   AF-A0A6B3CV18-F1
#
_cell.length_a   1.000
_cell.length_b   1.000
_cell.length_c   1.000
_cell.angle_alpha   90.00
_cell.angle_beta   90.00
_cell.angle_gamma   90.00
#
_symmetry.space_group_name_H-M   'P 1'
#
loop_
_entity.id
_entity.type
_entity.pdbx_description
1 polymer ?
#
loop_
_entity_poly.entity_id
_entity_poly.type
_entity_poly.pdbx_seq_one_letter_code
_entity_poly.pdbx_strand_id
1 'polypeptide(L)'
;MSAIRPWGQAKLKGGQAAAIVVLGDLLVCAVLLLASIGVIGPEPTTRAEETAAWQSAGKLYFGWLVVGATSFAVLRMPKALLAHVSTMLLSPIALLVLLIVSSGLG
;
A
#
# COMPACT_ATOMS: atom_id res chain seq x y z
N MET A 1 15.53 -9.70 -38.98
CA MET A 1 15.29 -10.67 -37.88
C MET A 1 15.75 -10.04 -36.58
N SER A 2 14.81 -9.66 -35.69
CA SER A 2 15.08 -8.84 -34.48
C SER A 2 15.10 -9.73 -33.23
N ALA A 3 16.31 -10.11 -32.78
CA ALA A 3 16.51 -11.00 -31.63
C ALA A 3 16.54 -10.26 -30.26
N ILE A 4 16.30 -8.94 -30.23
CA ILE A 4 16.42 -8.12 -29.00
C ILE A 4 15.14 -8.17 -28.14
N ARG A 5 14.06 -8.80 -28.62
CA ARG A 5 12.69 -8.52 -28.12
C ARG A 5 12.19 -9.22 -26.85
N PRO A 6 12.59 -10.45 -26.45
CA PRO A 6 11.92 -11.10 -25.32
C PRO A 6 12.36 -10.53 -23.96
N TRP A 7 13.64 -10.17 -23.83
CA TRP A 7 14.21 -9.77 -22.55
C TRP A 7 13.82 -8.34 -22.14
N GLY A 8 13.82 -7.39 -23.08
CA GLY A 8 13.35 -6.02 -22.85
C GLY A 8 11.85 -5.95 -22.50
N GLN A 9 11.04 -6.78 -23.16
CA GLN A 9 9.60 -6.86 -22.91
C GLN A 9 9.28 -7.50 -21.55
N ALA A 10 10.02 -8.53 -21.13
CA ALA A 10 9.89 -9.09 -19.79
C ALA A 10 10.29 -8.09 -18.68
N LYS A 11 11.31 -7.27 -18.93
CA LYS A 11 11.77 -6.23 -18.01
C LYS A 11 10.74 -5.10 -17.86
N LEU A 12 10.11 -4.69 -18.97
CA LEU A 12 9.04 -3.68 -18.98
C LEU A 12 7.76 -4.21 -18.31
N LYS A 13 7.34 -5.44 -18.60
CA LYS A 13 6.18 -6.08 -17.96
C LYS A 13 6.38 -6.23 -16.44
N GLY A 14 7.58 -6.62 -16.01
CA GLY A 14 7.91 -6.68 -14.58
C GLY A 14 7.93 -5.30 -13.91
N GLY A 15 8.31 -4.25 -14.64
CA GLY A 15 8.27 -2.87 -14.15
C GLY A 15 6.84 -2.31 -14.04
N GLN A 16 5.97 -2.57 -15.02
CA GLN A 16 4.57 -2.18 -14.97
C GLN A 16 3.81 -2.86 -13.83
N ALA A 17 4.03 -4.17 -13.65
CA ALA A 17 3.43 -4.91 -12.53
C ALA A 17 3.85 -4.30 -11.18
N ALA A 18 5.15 -3.99 -11.01
CA ALA A 18 5.63 -3.33 -9.80
C ALA A 18 5.00 -1.93 -9.62
N ALA A 19 4.88 -1.12 -10.68
CA ALA A 19 4.26 0.19 -10.60
C ALA A 19 2.77 0.14 -10.20
N ILE A 20 2.02 -0.84 -10.74
CA ILE A 20 0.61 -1.06 -10.37
C ILE A 20 0.49 -1.47 -8.90
N VAL A 21 1.39 -2.34 -8.42
CA VAL A 21 1.42 -2.77 -7.01
C VAL A 21 1.72 -1.58 -6.10
N VAL A 22 2.73 -0.78 -6.43
CA VAL A 22 3.06 0.45 -5.68
C VAL A 22 1.84 1.37 -5.58
N LEU A 23 1.15 1.62 -6.69
CA LEU A 23 -0.05 2.46 -6.71
C LEU A 23 -1.18 1.88 -5.86
N GLY A 24 -1.40 0.56 -5.95
CA GLY A 24 -2.39 -0.14 -5.14
C GLY A 24 -2.09 -0.05 -3.64
N ASP A 25 -0.84 -0.25 -3.23
CA ASP A 25 -0.43 -0.18 -1.84
C ASP A 25 -0.57 1.22 -1.26
N LEU A 26 -0.19 2.25 -2.04
CA LEU A 26 -0.40 3.65 -1.69
C LEU A 26 -1.89 3.94 -1.47
N LEU A 27 -2.75 3.46 -2.38
CA LEU A 27 -4.20 3.65 -2.28
C LEU A 27 -4.78 2.96 -1.03
N VAL A 28 -4.40 1.71 -0.79
CA VAL A 28 -4.83 0.95 0.40
C VAL A 28 -4.38 1.65 1.68
N CYS A 29 -3.12 2.07 1.76
CA CYS A 29 -2.61 2.80 2.92
C CYS A 29 -3.36 4.12 3.13
N ALA A 30 -3.64 4.88 2.06
CA ALA A 30 -4.37 6.13 2.16
C ALA A 30 -5.81 5.93 2.64
N VAL A 31 -6.53 4.96 2.08
CA VAL A 31 -7.90 4.64 2.48
C VAL A 31 -7.96 4.18 3.95
N LEU A 32 -7.04 3.31 4.37
CA LEU A 32 -6.99 2.85 5.76
C LEU A 32 -6.67 3.98 6.74
N LEU A 33 -5.77 4.88 6.37
CA LEU A 33 -5.42 6.05 7.19
C LEU A 33 -6.61 7.01 7.32
N LEU A 34 -7.32 7.29 6.22
CA LEU A 34 -8.52 8.12 6.23
C LEU A 34 -9.66 7.47 7.03
N ALA A 35 -9.84 6.15 6.92
CA ALA A 35 -10.83 5.41 7.70
C ALA A 35 -10.49 5.41 9.20
N SER A 36 -9.21 5.35 9.56
CA SER A 36 -8.77 5.36 10.97
C SER A 36 -8.97 6.72 11.65
N ILE A 37 -8.95 7.81 10.87
CA ILE A 37 -9.11 9.18 11.37
C ILE A 37 -10.59 9.64 11.30
N GLY A 38 -11.51 8.79 10.83
CA GLY A 38 -12.94 9.12 10.74
C GLY A 38 -13.36 9.88 9.46
N VAL A 39 -12.39 10.26 8.61
CA VAL A 39 -12.67 10.96 7.34
C VAL A 39 -13.48 10.10 6.36
N ILE A 40 -13.26 8.78 6.37
CA ILE A 40 -14.04 7.81 5.58
C ILE A 40 -14.72 6.83 6.54
N GLY A 41 -15.99 7.08 6.86
CA GLY A 41 -16.78 6.23 7.75
C GLY A 41 -17.47 7.05 8.86
N PRO A 42 -18.11 6.38 9.84
CA PRO A 42 -18.63 7.08 11.01
C PRO A 42 -17.48 7.70 11.81
N GLU A 43 -17.56 9.01 12.03
CA GLU A 43 -16.62 9.75 12.87
C GLU A 43 -16.60 9.12 14.28
N PRO A 44 -15.44 8.68 14.80
CA PRO A 44 -15.36 8.08 16.12
C PRO A 44 -15.65 9.16 17.18
N THR A 45 -16.77 9.01 17.88
CA THR A 45 -17.22 9.96 18.91
C THR A 45 -16.61 9.67 20.28
N THR A 46 -15.96 8.50 20.42
CA THR A 46 -15.31 8.06 21.65
C THR A 46 -13.90 7.51 21.42
N ARG A 47 -13.04 7.58 22.45
CA ARG A 47 -11.70 6.97 22.45
C ARG A 47 -11.71 5.47 22.16
N ALA A 48 -12.77 4.77 22.58
CA ALA A 48 -12.94 3.34 22.34
C ALA A 48 -13.19 3.05 20.85
N GLU A 49 -14.01 3.86 20.18
CA GLU A 49 -14.26 3.76 18.75
C GLU A 49 -13.02 4.11 17.92
N GLU A 50 -12.27 5.14 18.31
CA GLU A 50 -10.99 5.49 17.69
C GLU A 50 -10.03 4.29 17.74
N THR A 51 -9.86 3.68 18.92
CA THR A 51 -8.98 2.52 19.09
C THR A 51 -9.46 1.32 18.26
N ALA A 52 -10.76 1.08 18.20
CA ALA A 52 -11.34 0.01 17.39
C ALA A 52 -11.11 0.23 15.89
N ALA A 53 -11.23 1.48 15.42
CA ALA A 53 -10.95 1.85 14.03
C ALA A 53 -9.48 1.56 13.68
N TRP A 54 -8.52 2.01 14.51
CA TRP A 54 -7.10 1.71 14.32
C TRP A 54 -6.79 0.20 14.33
N GLN A 55 -7.40 -0.56 15.23
CA GLN A 55 -7.22 -2.02 15.30
C GLN A 55 -7.78 -2.73 14.06
N SER A 56 -8.94 -2.29 13.58
CA SER A 56 -9.56 -2.84 12.37
C SER A 56 -8.74 -2.52 11.12
N ALA A 57 -8.26 -1.28 10.99
CA ALA A 57 -7.38 -0.86 9.91
C ALA A 57 -6.04 -1.62 9.94
N GLY A 58 -5.46 -1.82 11.13
CA GLY A 58 -4.25 -2.62 11.32
C GLY A 58 -4.42 -4.08 10.86
N LYS A 59 -5.56 -4.70 11.16
CA LYS A 59 -5.90 -6.05 10.67
C LYS A 59 -6.02 -6.12 9.15
N LEU A 60 -6.70 -5.15 8.55
CA LEU A 60 -6.86 -5.08 7.09
C LEU A 60 -5.51 -4.84 6.39
N TYR A 61 -4.70 -3.94 6.94
CA TYR A 61 -3.34 -3.66 6.47
C TYR A 61 -2.48 -4.94 6.51
N PHE A 62 -2.47 -5.65 7.63
CA PHE A 62 -1.69 -6.87 7.77
C PHE A 62 -2.19 -7.98 6.84
N GLY A 63 -3.52 -8.11 6.69
CA GLY A 63 -4.12 -9.04 5.74
C GLY A 63 -3.68 -8.77 4.30
N TRP A 64 -3.71 -7.50 3.87
CA TRP A 64 -3.25 -7.09 2.54
C TRP A 64 -1.75 -7.36 2.33
N LEU A 65 -0.93 -7.06 3.35
CA LEU A 65 0.51 -7.35 3.31
C LEU A 65 0.77 -8.83 3.07
N VAL A 66 0.14 -9.70 3.86
CA VAL A 66 0.33 -11.16 3.77
C VAL A 66 -0.19 -11.70 2.44
N VAL A 67 -1.42 -11.35 2.04
CA VAL A 67 -2.02 -11.84 0.79
C VAL A 67 -1.20 -11.40 -0.43
N GLY A 68 -0.77 -10.14 -0.47
CA GLY A 68 0.09 -9.63 -1.55
C GLY A 68 1.43 -10.34 -1.59
N ALA A 69 2.11 -10.45 -0.44
CA ALA A 69 3.41 -11.12 -0.34
C ALA A 69 3.34 -12.59 -0.76
N THR A 70 2.35 -13.35 -0.27
CA THR A 70 2.14 -14.75 -0.66
C THR A 70 1.85 -14.86 -2.15
N SER A 71 0.99 -14.01 -2.70
CA SER A 71 0.63 -14.04 -4.13
C SER A 71 1.84 -13.78 -5.03
N PHE A 72 2.65 -12.75 -4.75
CA PHE A 72 3.84 -12.46 -5.55
C PHE A 72 4.95 -13.50 -5.37
N ALA A 73 5.06 -14.12 -4.20
CA ALA A 73 5.98 -15.23 -3.99
C ALA A 73 5.58 -16.47 -4.81
N VAL A 74 4.29 -16.85 -4.80
CA VAL A 74 3.76 -17.97 -5.58
C VAL A 74 3.91 -17.73 -7.08
N LEU A 75 3.61 -16.51 -7.55
CA LEU A 75 3.77 -16.11 -8.95
C LEU A 75 5.24 -15.89 -9.37
N ARG A 76 6.20 -16.08 -8.46
CA ARG A 76 7.64 -15.88 -8.68
C ARG A 76 7.97 -14.50 -9.27
N MET A 77 7.34 -13.46 -8.73
CA MET A 77 7.55 -12.06 -9.13
C MET A 77 8.37 -11.30 -8.08
N PRO A 78 9.69 -11.52 -7.97
CA PRO A 78 10.51 -10.96 -6.89
C PRO A 78 10.57 -9.42 -6.90
N LYS A 79 10.47 -8.80 -8.08
CA LYS A 79 10.41 -7.33 -8.18
C LYS A 79 9.11 -6.75 -7.62
N ALA A 80 7.98 -7.40 -7.90
CA ALA A 80 6.68 -6.97 -7.38
C ALA A 80 6.58 -7.25 -5.88
N LEU A 81 7.13 -8.36 -5.40
CA LEU A 81 7.24 -8.67 -3.98
C LEU A 81 8.07 -7.62 -3.23
N LEU A 82 9.24 -7.27 -3.76
CA LEU A 82 10.09 -6.25 -3.14
C LEU A 82 9.42 -4.88 -3.15
N ALA A 83 8.79 -4.51 -4.27
CA ALA A 83 7.98 -3.31 -4.37
C ALA A 83 6.91 -3.30 -3.28
N HIS A 84 6.04 -4.31 -3.25
CA HIS A 84 4.94 -4.49 -2.28
C HIS A 84 5.37 -4.28 -0.82
N VAL A 85 6.42 -4.99 -0.40
CA VAL A 85 6.91 -4.91 0.98
C VAL A 85 7.50 -3.53 1.27
N SER A 86 8.28 -2.98 0.33
CA SER A 86 8.89 -1.66 0.50
C SER A 86 7.84 -0.54 0.56
N THR A 87 6.79 -0.60 -0.26
CA THR A 87 5.71 0.38 -0.26
C THR A 87 4.85 0.25 0.97
N MET A 88 4.48 -0.97 1.36
CA MET A 88 3.76 -1.18 2.61
C MET A 88 4.53 -0.61 3.81
N LEU A 89 5.86 -0.75 3.88
CA LEU A 89 6.65 -0.18 4.98
C LEU A 89 6.79 1.34 4.93
N LEU A 90 7.03 1.91 3.74
CA LEU A 90 7.34 3.34 3.57
C LEU A 90 6.09 4.21 3.47
N SER A 91 5.03 3.72 2.83
CA SER A 91 3.81 4.48 2.52
C SER A 91 3.08 4.97 3.77
N PRO A 92 2.90 4.20 4.85
CA PRO A 92 2.24 4.69 6.06
C PRO A 92 2.99 5.87 6.69
N ILE A 93 4.32 5.79 6.74
CA ILE A 93 5.17 6.87 7.28
C ILE A 93 5.06 8.10 6.37
N ALA A 94 5.18 7.92 5.05
CA ALA A 94 5.09 9.01 4.09
C ALA A 94 3.72 9.70 4.14
N LEU A 95 2.63 8.94 4.19
CA LEU A 95 1.26 9.47 4.29
C LEU A 95 1.00 10.16 5.62
N LEU A 96 1.51 9.61 6.72
CA LEU A 96 1.40 10.24 8.04
C LEU A 96 2.15 11.58 8.08
N VAL A 97 3.39 11.61 7.59
CA VAL A 97 4.19 12.85 7.48
C VAL A 97 3.49 13.86 6.58
N LEU A 98 3.00 13.42 5.42
CA LEU A 98 2.27 14.30 4.49
C LEU A 98 1.02 14.88 5.14
N LEU A 99 0.26 14.08 5.87
CA LEU A 99 -0.92 14.53 6.61
C LEU A 99 -0.53 15.59 7.66
N ILE A 100 0.49 15.30 8.48
CA ILE A 100 0.97 16.24 9.52
C ILE A 100 1.43 17.56 8.89
N VAL A 101 2.21 17.50 7.81
CA VAL A 101 2.68 18.70 7.09
C VAL A 101 1.53 19.48 6.48
N SER A 102 0.54 18.79 5.91
CA SER A 102 -0.64 19.44 5.31
C SER A 102 -1.55 20.07 6.37
N SER A 103 -1.66 19.45 7.55
CA SER A 103 -2.46 19.95 8.67
C SER A 103 -1.76 21.07 9.47
N GLY A 104 -0.42 21.11 9.47
CA GLY A 104 0.37 22.14 10.16
C GLY A 104 0.61 23.43 9.36
N LEU A 105 0.23 23.47 8.09
CA LEU A 105 0.31 24.65 7.21
C LEU A 105 -1.04 25.39 7.09
N GLY A 106 -1.95 25.19 8.05
CA GLY A 106 -3.28 25.82 8.12
C GLY A 106 -3.36 26.88 9.20
#